data_AF-A0A182EIP4-F1
#
_entry.id   AF-A0A182EIP4-F1
#
_cell.length_a   1.000
_cell.length_b   1.000
_cell.length_c   1.000
_cell.angle_alpha   90.00
_cell.angle_beta   90.00
_cell.angle_gamma   90.00
#
_symmetry.space_group_name_H-M   'P 1'
#
loop_
_entity.id
_entity.type
_entity.pdbx_description
1 polymer ?
#
loop_
_entity_poly.entity_id
_entity_poly.type
_entity_poly.pdbx_seq_one_letter_code
_entity_poly.pdbx_strand_id
1 'polypeptide(L)'
;MFSVLLSLAKGETHQSPIHTSPRRKNLLDIVYKQHCTKQRVNESYRKLKNAFKKLHDDYLHTKGQNIFSKYIQMQQMICEVTILEKQYWQLINVPAPEPSEAANDYVSRVMETVNITQLGVPRRPGIATLLGVTTIVDSAAETIMFETIRSLSTNDLQNECDRMYITLYRLLRKYLKLREMLKELKSNFHSSRFLPIVPRYSLLKSMIKSVIREPSFAEIYHEPDI
;
A
#
# COMPACT_ATOMS: atom_id res chain seq x y z
N MET A 1 41.41 -30.29 -56.77
CA MET A 1 41.31 -31.09 -55.55
C MET A 1 40.98 -30.12 -54.41
N PHE A 2 39.74 -30.15 -53.92
CA PHE A 2 39.35 -30.65 -52.57
C PHE A 2 39.97 -29.78 -51.44
N SER A 3 39.25 -28.82 -50.84
CA SER A 3 38.21 -28.94 -49.80
C SER A 3 38.73 -29.35 -48.41
N VAL A 4 38.43 -28.52 -47.38
CA VAL A 4 38.09 -28.90 -45.99
C VAL A 4 39.30 -29.37 -45.14
N LEU A 5 39.72 -28.67 -44.07
CA LEU A 5 39.21 -28.74 -42.69
C LEU A 5 39.83 -27.57 -41.86
N LEU A 6 39.08 -26.70 -41.19
CA LEU A 6 38.30 -26.86 -39.96
C LEU A 6 39.08 -26.44 -38.68
N SER A 7 38.54 -25.41 -38.03
CA SER A 7 38.41 -25.27 -36.57
C SER A 7 39.65 -25.15 -35.70
N LEU A 8 39.85 -23.94 -35.18
CA LEU A 8 40.11 -23.74 -33.74
C LEU A 8 39.54 -22.39 -33.29
N ALA A 9 38.25 -22.46 -32.92
CA ALA A 9 37.58 -21.47 -32.11
C ALA A 9 37.93 -21.69 -30.63
N LYS A 10 38.33 -20.63 -29.93
CA LYS A 10 38.13 -20.40 -28.49
C LYS A 10 38.65 -19.00 -28.21
N GLY A 11 37.89 -17.98 -27.83
CA GLY A 11 36.52 -17.90 -27.35
C GLY A 11 36.48 -16.62 -26.51
N GLU A 12 36.66 -15.47 -27.13
CA GLU A 12 36.49 -14.17 -26.47
C GLU A 12 35.06 -13.71 -26.71
N THR A 13 34.20 -14.04 -25.74
CA THR A 13 32.88 -13.43 -25.61
C THR A 13 33.06 -11.94 -25.31
N HIS A 14 33.18 -11.14 -26.37
CA HIS A 14 32.92 -9.71 -26.29
C HIS A 14 31.45 -9.51 -25.91
N GLN A 15 31.20 -9.29 -24.61
CA GLN A 15 29.95 -8.71 -24.13
C GLN A 15 29.78 -7.36 -24.82
N SER A 16 28.92 -7.34 -25.84
CA SER A 16 28.48 -6.12 -26.48
C SER A 16 27.76 -5.25 -25.45
N PRO A 17 28.02 -3.93 -25.39
CA PRO A 17 27.28 -3.05 -24.49
C PRO A 17 25.81 -3.07 -24.91
N ILE A 18 24.94 -3.47 -23.99
CA ILE A 18 23.49 -3.55 -24.21
C ILE A 18 22.99 -2.14 -24.56
N HIS A 19 22.89 -1.85 -25.85
CA HIS A 19 22.27 -0.63 -26.36
C HIS A 19 20.77 -0.75 -26.10
N THR A 20 20.36 -0.41 -24.88
CA THR A 20 18.96 -0.47 -24.45
C THR A 20 18.15 0.46 -25.33
N SER A 21 17.23 -0.11 -26.13
CA SER A 21 16.33 0.68 -26.98
C SER A 21 15.55 1.70 -26.13
N PRO A 22 15.28 2.92 -26.64
CA PRO A 22 14.53 3.94 -25.90
C PRO A 22 13.20 3.41 -25.36
N ARG A 23 12.54 2.54 -26.14
CA ARG A 23 11.31 1.84 -25.74
C ARG A 23 11.49 0.96 -24.51
N ARG A 24 12.58 0.19 -24.43
CA ARG A 24 12.89 -0.66 -23.25
C ARG A 24 13.20 0.19 -22.03
N LYS A 25 13.92 1.31 -22.19
CA LYS A 25 14.21 2.23 -21.08
C LYS A 25 12.93 2.84 -20.48
N ASN A 26 12.00 3.26 -21.33
CA ASN A 26 10.72 3.80 -20.89
C ASN A 26 9.86 2.75 -20.16
N LEU A 27 9.81 1.51 -20.67
CA LEU A 27 9.10 0.41 -19.99
C LEU A 27 9.73 0.09 -18.63
N LEU A 28 11.06 0.10 -18.54
CA LEU A 28 11.77 -0.13 -17.28
C LEU A 28 11.41 0.93 -16.23
N ASP A 29 11.38 2.20 -16.62
CA ASP A 29 10.99 3.31 -15.73
C ASP A 29 9.53 3.20 -15.27
N ILE A 30 8.62 2.83 -16.16
CA ILE A 30 7.20 2.64 -15.82
C ILE A 30 7.04 1.49 -14.82
N VAL A 31 7.63 0.32 -15.10
CA VAL A 31 7.54 -0.86 -14.22
C VAL A 31 8.17 -0.56 -12.86
N TYR A 32 9.31 0.13 -12.83
CA TYR A 32 9.92 0.59 -11.59
C TYR A 32 8.98 1.50 -10.78
N LYS A 33 8.39 2.52 -11.42
CA LYS A 33 7.42 3.42 -10.78
C LYS A 33 6.19 2.67 -10.27
N GLN A 34 5.70 1.67 -11.00
CA GLN A 34 4.57 0.84 -10.58
C GLN A 34 4.90 0.07 -9.30
N HIS A 35 6.09 -0.52 -9.22
CA HIS A 35 6.54 -1.24 -8.05
C HIS A 35 6.71 -0.33 -6.81
N CYS A 36 7.34 0.83 -6.96
CA CYS A 36 7.45 1.81 -5.87
C CYS A 36 6.06 2.27 -5.40
N THR A 37 5.15 2.55 -6.34
CA THR A 37 3.76 2.92 -6.03
C THR A 37 3.06 1.80 -5.26
N LYS A 38 3.20 0.55 -5.73
CA LYS A 38 2.61 -0.63 -5.08
C LYS A 38 3.10 -0.77 -3.66
N GLN A 39 4.41 -0.71 -3.44
CA GLN A 39 5.00 -0.85 -2.10
C GLN A 39 4.43 0.21 -1.15
N ARG A 40 4.40 1.48 -1.58
CA ARG A 40 3.94 2.57 -0.72
C ARG A 40 2.45 2.48 -0.39
N VAL A 41 1.62 2.19 -1.40
CA VAL A 41 0.17 1.99 -1.20
C VAL A 41 -0.05 0.80 -0.28
N ASN A 42 0.71 -0.28 -0.46
CA ASN A 42 0.61 -1.49 0.34
C ASN A 42 1.00 -1.25 1.80
N GLU A 43 2.05 -0.47 2.08
CA GLU A 43 2.40 -0.06 3.44
C GLU A 43 1.26 0.73 4.12
N SER A 44 0.68 1.70 3.41
CA SER A 44 -0.45 2.49 3.91
C SER A 44 -1.68 1.61 4.16
N TYR A 45 -1.94 0.69 3.24
CA TYR A 45 -3.02 -0.30 3.32
C TYR A 45 -2.84 -1.23 4.51
N ARG A 46 -1.66 -1.85 4.69
CA ARG A 46 -1.35 -2.73 5.83
C ARG A 46 -1.52 -2.03 7.17
N LYS A 47 -1.03 -0.79 7.30
CA LYS A 47 -1.21 0.00 8.53
C LYS A 47 -2.68 0.18 8.88
N LEU A 48 -3.49 0.57 7.90
CA LEU A 48 -4.91 0.81 8.11
C LEU A 48 -5.68 -0.49 8.38
N LYS A 49 -5.37 -1.55 7.62
CA LYS A 49 -5.89 -2.90 7.85
C LYS A 49 -5.62 -3.37 9.28
N ASN A 50 -4.37 -3.27 9.74
CA ASN A 50 -3.96 -3.72 11.07
C ASN A 50 -4.63 -2.91 12.19
N ALA A 51 -4.85 -1.61 11.98
CA ALA A 51 -5.57 -0.80 12.95
C ALA A 51 -7.04 -1.22 13.08
N PHE A 52 -7.72 -1.49 11.96
CA PHE A 52 -9.09 -2.02 11.99
C PHE A 52 -9.16 -3.45 12.54
N LYS A 53 -8.18 -4.31 12.23
CA LYS A 53 -8.03 -5.66 12.79
C LYS A 53 -7.89 -5.60 14.31
N LYS A 54 -7.00 -4.74 14.81
CA LYS A 54 -6.84 -4.47 16.25
C LYS A 54 -8.15 -3.99 16.88
N LEU A 55 -8.86 -3.05 16.25
CA LEU A 55 -10.16 -2.58 16.74
C LEU A 55 -11.19 -3.72 16.84
N HIS A 56 -11.24 -4.62 15.85
CA HIS A 56 -12.09 -5.79 15.88
C HIS A 56 -11.72 -6.73 17.04
N ASP A 57 -10.43 -7.06 17.17
CA ASP A 57 -9.93 -7.99 18.17
C ASP A 57 -10.13 -7.44 19.58
N ASP A 58 -9.76 -6.19 19.83
CA ASP A 58 -9.97 -5.52 21.12
C ASP A 58 -11.47 -5.47 21.48
N TYR A 59 -12.34 -5.23 20.50
CA TYR A 59 -13.78 -5.23 20.72
C TYR A 59 -14.30 -6.62 21.13
N LEU A 60 -13.77 -7.71 20.57
CA LEU A 60 -14.12 -9.06 21.01
C LEU A 60 -13.70 -9.33 22.47
N HIS A 61 -12.57 -8.77 22.91
CA HIS A 61 -12.06 -8.89 24.28
C HIS A 61 -12.83 -8.03 25.30
N THR A 62 -13.65 -7.07 24.87
CA THR A 62 -14.49 -6.27 25.80
C THR A 62 -15.64 -7.06 26.45
N LYS A 63 -15.88 -8.31 26.04
CA LYS A 63 -16.93 -9.17 26.62
C LYS A 63 -16.65 -9.39 28.12
N GLY A 64 -17.69 -9.25 28.95
CA GLY A 64 -17.60 -9.46 30.41
C GLY A 64 -17.21 -8.24 31.26
N GLN A 65 -16.73 -7.14 30.68
CA GLN A 65 -16.40 -5.92 31.45
C GLN A 65 -17.63 -5.09 31.86
N ASN A 66 -17.45 -4.23 32.87
CA ASN A 66 -18.45 -3.23 33.29
C ASN A 66 -18.70 -2.18 32.19
N ILE A 67 -19.89 -1.57 32.20
CA ILE A 67 -20.33 -0.63 31.14
C ILE A 67 -19.40 0.59 31.03
N PHE A 68 -18.93 1.12 32.16
CA PHE A 68 -18.00 2.27 32.17
C PHE A 68 -16.65 1.92 31.55
N SER A 69 -16.06 0.77 31.91
CA SER A 69 -14.81 0.29 31.33
C SER A 69 -14.94 0.06 29.83
N LYS A 70 -16.05 -0.57 29.40
CA LYS A 70 -16.37 -0.76 27.98
C LYS A 70 -16.46 0.58 27.24
N TYR A 71 -17.13 1.56 27.83
CA TYR A 71 -17.27 2.88 27.22
C TYR A 71 -15.90 3.54 27.00
N ILE A 72 -15.03 3.57 28.02
CA ILE A 72 -13.67 4.13 27.89
C ILE A 72 -12.85 3.36 26.86
N GLN A 73 -12.89 2.03 26.88
CA GLN A 73 -12.15 1.20 25.93
C GLN A 73 -12.66 1.40 24.49
N MET A 74 -13.98 1.52 24.27
CA MET A 74 -14.55 1.82 22.95
C MET A 74 -14.09 3.19 22.43
N GLN A 75 -14.05 4.20 23.30
CA GLN A 75 -13.50 5.51 22.92
C GLN A 75 -12.04 5.41 22.52
N GLN A 76 -11.23 4.67 23.28
CA GLN A 76 -9.82 4.47 23.00
C GLN A 76 -9.61 3.75 21.67
N MET A 77 -10.28 2.61 21.44
CA MET A 77 -10.20 1.85 20.18
C MET A 77 -10.50 2.73 18.96
N ILE A 78 -11.58 3.51 19.01
CA ILE A 78 -11.95 4.41 17.90
C ILE A 78 -10.94 5.55 17.76
N CYS A 79 -10.43 6.10 18.86
CA CYS A 79 -9.41 7.14 18.84
C CYS A 79 -8.11 6.65 18.18
N GLU A 80 -7.65 5.45 18.52
CA GLU A 80 -6.44 4.82 17.96
C GLU A 80 -6.53 4.59 16.45
N VAL A 81 -7.71 4.26 15.94
CA VAL A 81 -7.91 4.13 14.48
C VAL A 81 -8.00 5.51 13.82
N THR A 82 -8.78 6.44 14.39
CA THR A 82 -9.05 7.75 13.78
C THR A 82 -7.85 8.70 13.82
N ILE A 83 -6.88 8.49 14.72
CA ILE A 83 -5.63 9.28 14.73
C ILE A 83 -4.80 9.09 13.45
N LEU A 84 -4.91 7.94 12.79
CA LEU A 84 -4.23 7.65 11.53
C LEU A 84 -4.67 8.60 10.41
N GLU A 85 -5.89 9.12 10.47
CA GLU A 85 -6.38 10.10 9.50
C GLU A 85 -5.70 11.46 9.68
N LYS A 86 -5.35 11.83 10.91
CA LYS A 86 -4.62 13.07 11.22
C LYS A 86 -3.12 12.97 10.91
N GLN A 87 -2.58 11.77 10.90
CA GLN A 87 -1.18 11.49 10.58
C GLN A 87 -1.01 11.35 9.05
N TYR A 88 -1.23 12.43 8.32
CA TYR A 88 -1.17 12.48 6.84
C TYR A 88 0.14 11.97 6.23
N TRP A 89 1.24 11.91 7.00
CA TRP A 89 2.50 11.31 6.58
C TRP A 89 2.51 9.78 6.60
N GLN A 90 1.59 9.14 7.35
CA GLN A 90 1.53 7.67 7.46
C GLN A 90 0.61 7.04 6.41
N LEU A 91 -0.33 7.79 5.85
CA LEU A 91 -1.32 7.34 4.87
C LEU A 91 -1.25 8.20 3.61
N ILE A 92 -1.03 7.59 2.45
CA ILE A 92 -1.07 8.28 1.17
C ILE A 92 -2.48 8.82 0.91
N ASN A 93 -2.57 10.08 0.47
CA ASN A 93 -3.81 10.57 -0.09
C ASN A 93 -3.90 10.18 -1.57
N VAL A 94 -4.80 9.25 -1.88
CA VAL A 94 -5.05 8.78 -3.25
C VAL A 94 -6.34 9.44 -3.75
N PRO A 95 -6.37 10.02 -4.96
CA PRO A 95 -7.59 10.56 -5.56
C PRO A 95 -8.62 9.44 -5.76
N ALA A 96 -9.92 9.78 -5.71
CA ALA A 96 -10.96 8.82 -6.08
C ALA A 96 -10.98 8.62 -7.60
N PRO A 97 -11.37 7.43 -8.11
CA PRO A 97 -11.56 7.22 -9.54
C PRO A 97 -12.67 8.13 -10.08
N GLU A 98 -12.45 8.73 -11.25
CA GLU A 98 -13.50 9.49 -11.92
C GLU A 98 -14.51 8.54 -12.60
N PRO A 99 -15.80 8.88 -12.68
CA PRO A 99 -16.84 7.97 -13.19
C PRO A 99 -16.63 7.50 -14.64
N SER A 100 -15.91 8.27 -15.46
CA SER A 100 -15.65 8.00 -16.88
C SER A 100 -14.19 7.59 -17.17
N GLU A 101 -13.36 7.43 -16.15
CA GLU A 101 -11.92 7.18 -16.31
C GLU A 101 -11.63 5.68 -16.46
N ALA A 102 -10.74 5.33 -17.39
CA ALA A 102 -10.31 3.95 -17.54
C ALA A 102 -9.43 3.52 -16.34
N ALA A 103 -9.49 2.24 -15.98
CA ALA A 103 -8.75 1.71 -14.82
C ALA A 103 -7.23 1.95 -14.91
N ASN A 104 -6.67 1.88 -16.12
CA ASN A 104 -5.25 2.12 -16.36
C ASN A 104 -4.90 3.61 -16.20
N ASP A 105 -5.72 4.50 -16.74
CA ASP A 105 -5.53 5.96 -16.64
C ASP A 105 -5.56 6.41 -15.17
N TYR A 106 -6.50 5.85 -14.41
CA TYR A 106 -6.59 6.06 -12.97
C TYR A 106 -5.29 5.65 -12.25
N VAL A 107 -4.75 4.46 -12.55
CA VAL A 107 -3.50 3.99 -11.94
C VAL A 107 -2.33 4.88 -12.34
N SER A 108 -2.23 5.32 -13.59
CA SER A 108 -1.18 6.23 -14.06
C SER A 108 -1.20 7.57 -13.31
N ARG A 109 -2.39 8.16 -13.12
CA ARG A 109 -2.55 9.39 -12.33
C ARG A 109 -2.15 9.22 -10.87
N VAL A 110 -2.51 8.08 -10.27
CA VAL A 110 -2.11 7.75 -8.90
C VAL A 110 -0.59 7.57 -8.81
N MET A 111 0.04 6.89 -9.78
CA MET A 111 1.49 6.74 -9.81
C MET A 111 2.21 8.10 -9.85
N GLU A 112 1.73 9.03 -10.68
CA GLU A 112 2.29 10.38 -10.74
C GLU A 112 2.17 11.12 -9.40
N THR A 113 0.97 11.08 -8.79
CA THR A 113 0.70 11.72 -7.49
C THR A 113 1.57 11.12 -6.38
N VAL A 114 1.71 9.79 -6.35
CA VAL A 114 2.49 9.07 -5.35
C VAL A 114 3.99 9.38 -5.48
N ASN A 115 4.50 9.47 -6.72
CA ASN A 115 5.90 9.78 -7.00
C ASN A 115 6.25 11.24 -6.67
N ILE A 116 5.38 12.21 -6.96
CA ILE A 116 5.57 13.60 -6.55
C ILE A 116 5.65 13.70 -5.00
N THR A 117 4.81 12.93 -4.31
CA THR A 117 4.82 12.85 -2.85
C THR A 117 6.05 12.10 -2.29
N GLN A 118 6.86 11.41 -3.11
CA GLN A 118 8.14 10.81 -2.67
C GLN A 118 9.24 11.88 -2.57
N LEU A 119 9.25 12.85 -3.50
CA LEU A 119 10.23 13.94 -3.49
C LEU A 119 9.99 14.96 -2.37
N GLY A 120 8.73 15.16 -1.96
CA GLY A 120 8.33 16.26 -1.06
C GLY A 120 8.31 15.94 0.44
N VAL A 121 8.52 14.69 0.87
CA VAL A 121 8.38 14.30 2.29
C VAL A 121 9.73 13.85 2.85
N PRO A 122 10.47 14.71 3.59
CA PRO A 122 11.58 14.23 4.39
C PRO A 122 11.02 13.30 5.48
N ARG A 123 11.30 11.99 5.37
CA ARG A 123 11.06 11.02 6.45
C ARG A 123 11.79 11.56 7.68
N ARG A 124 11.06 12.11 8.67
CA ARG A 124 11.66 12.48 9.95
C ARG A 124 12.27 11.23 10.57
N PRO A 125 13.57 11.21 10.86
CA PRO A 125 14.24 10.04 11.39
C PRO A 125 13.69 9.75 12.80
N GLY A 126 13.01 8.62 12.94
CA GLY A 126 12.76 8.05 14.26
C GLY A 126 14.04 7.43 14.80
N ILE A 127 14.04 7.01 16.07
CA ILE A 127 15.21 6.37 16.72
C ILE A 127 15.70 5.13 15.93
N ALA A 128 14.82 4.45 15.20
CA ALA A 128 15.18 3.33 14.30
C ALA A 128 16.05 3.73 13.09
N THR A 129 16.06 5.01 12.71
CA THR A 129 16.89 5.56 11.63
C THR A 129 18.31 5.86 12.11
N LEU A 130 18.52 6.14 13.40
CA LEU A 130 19.85 6.29 14.01
C LEU A 130 20.61 4.96 14.07
N LEU A 131 19.89 3.84 14.10
CA LEU A 131 20.48 2.50 14.06
C LEU A 131 20.74 2.00 12.63
N GLY A 132 20.38 2.76 11.58
CA GLY A 132 20.65 2.42 10.17
C GLY A 132 19.93 1.17 9.62
N VAL A 133 19.38 0.31 10.47
CA VAL A 133 18.85 -1.01 10.06
C VAL A 133 17.66 -0.92 9.10
N THR A 134 16.80 0.10 9.24
CA THR A 134 15.59 0.21 8.41
C THR A 134 15.83 0.81 7.03
N THR A 135 16.74 1.78 6.91
CA THR A 135 17.04 2.45 5.63
C THR A 135 17.95 1.65 4.70
N ILE A 136 18.80 0.79 5.26
CA ILE A 136 19.70 -0.07 4.48
C ILE A 136 18.96 -1.30 3.92
N VAL A 137 17.97 -1.80 4.66
CA VAL A 137 17.13 -2.94 4.23
C VAL A 137 16.15 -2.52 3.13
N ASP A 138 15.52 -1.35 3.25
CA ASP A 138 14.63 -0.83 2.21
C ASP A 138 15.41 -0.51 0.92
N SER A 139 16.61 0.06 1.01
CA SER A 139 17.44 0.36 -0.16
C SER A 139 18.01 -0.90 -0.82
N ALA A 140 18.37 -1.93 -0.05
CA ALA A 140 18.82 -3.22 -0.58
C ALA A 140 17.69 -3.99 -1.27
N ALA A 141 16.47 -3.96 -0.72
CA ALA A 141 15.30 -4.57 -1.34
C ALA A 141 14.92 -3.84 -2.64
N GLU A 142 14.99 -2.51 -2.65
CA GLU A 142 14.76 -1.69 -3.85
C GLU A 142 15.84 -1.92 -4.93
N THR A 143 17.11 -2.11 -4.57
CA THR A 143 18.18 -2.42 -5.54
C THR A 143 18.05 -3.83 -6.10
N ILE A 144 17.77 -4.84 -5.27
CA ILE A 144 17.52 -6.22 -5.73
C ILE A 144 16.28 -6.28 -6.63
N MET A 145 15.23 -5.52 -6.28
CA MET A 145 14.05 -5.36 -7.13
C MET A 145 14.43 -4.72 -8.47
N PHE A 146 15.20 -3.65 -8.46
CA PHE A 146 15.60 -2.99 -9.70
C PHE A 146 16.47 -3.89 -10.58
N GLU A 147 17.37 -4.67 -9.98
CA GLU A 147 18.21 -5.64 -10.70
C GLU A 147 17.39 -6.79 -11.30
N THR A 148 16.41 -7.31 -10.58
CA THR A 148 15.49 -8.34 -11.09
C THR A 148 14.59 -7.80 -12.20
N ILE A 149 14.14 -6.55 -12.13
CA ILE A 149 13.39 -5.92 -13.22
C ILE A 149 14.29 -5.72 -14.44
N ARG A 150 15.57 -5.36 -14.23
CA ARG A 150 16.54 -5.11 -15.31
C ARG A 150 16.91 -6.38 -16.08
N SER A 151 16.88 -7.54 -15.45
CA SER A 151 17.21 -8.83 -16.06
C SER A 151 16.08 -9.41 -16.94
N LEU A 152 14.84 -8.92 -16.81
CA LEU A 152 13.70 -9.37 -17.61
C LEU A 152 13.82 -9.03 -19.10
N SER A 153 13.27 -9.88 -19.97
CA SER A 153 13.16 -9.60 -21.40
C SER A 153 12.21 -8.44 -21.69
N THR A 154 12.25 -7.86 -22.90
CA THR A 154 11.32 -6.79 -23.31
C THR A 154 9.87 -7.27 -23.36
N ASN A 155 9.62 -8.53 -23.71
CA ASN A 155 8.29 -9.14 -23.70
C ASN A 155 7.79 -9.35 -22.25
N ASP A 156 8.65 -9.89 -21.39
CA ASP A 156 8.31 -10.12 -19.99
C ASP A 156 8.05 -8.81 -19.22
N LEU A 157 8.79 -7.75 -19.53
CA LEU A 157 8.54 -6.41 -18.99
C LEU A 157 7.15 -5.87 -19.37
N GLN A 158 6.70 -6.12 -20.59
CA GLN A 158 5.36 -5.70 -21.02
C GLN A 158 4.28 -6.48 -20.28
N ASN A 159 4.44 -7.81 -20.19
CA ASN A 159 3.50 -8.67 -19.45
C ASN A 159 3.43 -8.31 -17.96
N GLU A 160 4.57 -8.02 -17.33
CA GLU A 160 4.60 -7.59 -15.93
C GLU A 160 3.96 -6.20 -15.76
N CYS A 161 4.16 -5.28 -16.70
CA CYS A 161 3.52 -3.96 -16.70
C CYS A 161 1.98 -4.09 -16.69
N ASP A 162 1.42 -4.90 -17.60
CA ASP A 162 -0.03 -5.10 -17.73
C ASP A 162 -0.60 -5.80 -16.48
N ARG A 163 0.12 -6.80 -15.96
CA ARG A 163 -0.22 -7.47 -14.70
C ARG A 163 -0.19 -6.52 -13.51
N MET A 164 0.78 -5.61 -13.47
CA MET A 164 0.97 -4.68 -12.36
C MET A 164 -0.14 -3.63 -12.33
N TYR A 165 -0.61 -3.15 -13.49
CA TYR A 165 -1.78 -2.27 -13.58
C TYR A 165 -3.02 -2.87 -12.90
N ILE A 166 -3.34 -4.13 -13.23
CA ILE A 166 -4.49 -4.84 -12.63
C ILE A 166 -4.30 -5.01 -11.12
N THR A 167 -3.09 -5.37 -10.70
CA THR A 167 -2.76 -5.59 -9.28
C THR A 167 -2.86 -4.29 -8.48
N LEU A 168 -2.30 -3.20 -9.01
CA LEU A 168 -2.37 -1.87 -8.41
C LEU A 168 -3.81 -1.37 -8.31
N TYR A 169 -4.59 -1.50 -9.38
CA TYR A 169 -6.00 -1.11 -9.38
C TYR A 169 -6.79 -1.80 -8.27
N ARG A 170 -6.63 -3.13 -8.12
CA ARG A 170 -7.28 -3.91 -7.05
C ARG A 170 -6.85 -3.44 -5.66
N LEU A 171 -5.55 -3.23 -5.45
CA LEU A 171 -5.02 -2.74 -4.17
C LEU A 171 -5.54 -1.34 -3.84
N LEU A 172 -5.54 -0.42 -4.81
CA LEU A 172 -6.04 0.93 -4.65
C LEU A 172 -7.53 0.95 -4.30
N ARG A 173 -8.34 0.11 -4.94
CA ARG A 173 -9.77 -0.02 -4.62
C ARG A 173 -10.00 -0.46 -3.17
N LYS A 174 -9.26 -1.48 -2.72
CA LYS A 174 -9.31 -1.95 -1.32
C LYS A 174 -8.88 -0.84 -0.35
N TYR A 175 -7.79 -0.16 -0.66
CA TYR A 175 -7.28 0.93 0.16
C TYR A 175 -8.26 2.10 0.28
N LEU A 176 -8.87 2.52 -0.83
CA LEU A 176 -9.87 3.58 -0.84
C LEU A 176 -11.09 3.22 0.01
N LYS A 177 -11.55 1.97 -0.05
CA LYS A 177 -12.66 1.49 0.80
C LYS A 177 -12.31 1.55 2.29
N LEU A 178 -11.11 1.14 2.68
CA LEU A 178 -10.65 1.31 4.06
C LEU A 178 -10.59 2.80 4.46
N ARG A 179 -10.15 3.68 3.55
CA ARG A 179 -10.07 5.13 3.80
C ARG A 179 -11.46 5.77 3.94
N GLU A 180 -12.44 5.30 3.18
CA GLU A 180 -13.84 5.71 3.28
C GLU A 180 -14.40 5.37 4.67
N MET A 181 -14.25 4.11 5.11
CA MET A 181 -14.65 3.68 6.46
C MET A 181 -13.95 4.49 7.55
N LEU A 182 -12.66 4.79 7.39
CA LEU A 182 -11.90 5.61 8.34
C LEU A 182 -12.47 7.04 8.45
N LYS A 183 -12.79 7.66 7.32
CA LYS A 183 -13.38 9.01 7.27
C LYS A 183 -14.76 9.03 7.93
N GLU A 184 -15.60 8.04 7.63
CA GLU A 184 -16.91 7.91 8.23
C GLU A 184 -16.82 7.69 9.76
N LEU A 185 -15.97 6.75 10.19
CA LEU A 185 -15.73 6.47 11.60
C LEU A 185 -15.24 7.73 12.33
N LYS A 186 -14.31 8.48 11.75
CA LYS A 186 -13.83 9.76 12.31
C LYS A 186 -14.95 10.80 12.40
N SER A 187 -15.71 10.99 11.32
CA SER A 187 -16.79 11.97 11.26
C SER A 187 -17.84 11.69 12.35
N ASN A 188 -18.30 10.44 12.41
CA ASN A 188 -19.24 9.98 13.42
C ASN A 188 -18.64 10.12 14.83
N PHE A 189 -17.39 9.71 15.04
CA PHE A 189 -16.76 9.82 16.35
C PHE A 189 -16.64 11.28 16.81
N HIS A 190 -16.35 12.19 15.88
CA HIS A 190 -16.29 13.62 16.15
C HIS A 190 -17.67 14.17 16.55
N SER A 191 -18.73 13.83 15.82
CA SER A 191 -20.10 14.26 16.14
C SER A 191 -20.60 13.66 17.47
N SER A 192 -20.13 12.46 17.83
CA SER A 192 -20.46 11.83 19.12
C SER A 192 -20.00 12.62 20.34
N ARG A 193 -19.05 13.57 20.18
CA ARG A 193 -18.46 14.33 21.29
C ARG A 193 -19.46 15.14 22.09
N PHE A 194 -20.56 15.54 21.46
CA PHE A 194 -21.60 16.39 22.05
C PHE A 194 -22.70 15.58 22.77
N LEU A 195 -22.64 14.25 22.72
CA LEU A 195 -23.64 13.38 23.34
C LEU A 195 -23.28 13.01 24.79
N PRO A 196 -24.26 12.93 25.70
CA PRO A 196 -24.08 12.35 27.03
C PRO A 196 -23.61 10.89 26.99
N ILE A 197 -23.08 10.38 28.10
CA ILE A 197 -22.41 9.06 28.18
C ILE A 197 -23.29 7.92 27.66
N VAL A 198 -24.56 7.83 28.09
CA VAL A 198 -25.46 6.72 27.73
C VAL A 198 -25.78 6.67 26.23
N PRO A 199 -26.32 7.73 25.60
CA PRO A 199 -26.55 7.72 24.15
C PRO A 199 -25.25 7.57 23.37
N ARG A 200 -24.15 8.18 23.85
CA ARG A 200 -22.84 8.05 23.23
C ARG A 200 -22.33 6.62 23.24
N TYR A 201 -22.47 5.89 24.34
CA TYR A 201 -22.07 4.48 24.42
C TYR A 201 -22.77 3.62 23.37
N SER A 202 -24.09 3.79 23.21
CA SER A 202 -24.85 3.07 22.18
C SER A 202 -24.33 3.36 20.77
N LEU A 203 -23.98 4.62 20.53
CA LEU A 203 -23.46 5.10 19.25
C LEU A 203 -22.05 4.56 18.98
N LEU A 204 -21.12 4.62 19.94
CA LEU A 204 -19.75 4.08 19.78
C LEU A 204 -19.78 2.58 19.48
N LYS A 205 -20.64 1.84 20.19
CA LYS A 205 -20.87 0.41 19.94
C LYS A 205 -21.41 0.17 18.53
N SER A 206 -22.33 1.02 18.05
CA SER A 206 -22.86 0.94 16.69
C SER A 206 -21.78 1.21 15.64
N MET A 207 -20.92 2.22 15.84
CA MET A 207 -19.81 2.54 14.94
C MET A 207 -18.85 1.36 14.79
N ILE A 208 -18.41 0.77 15.90
CA ILE A 208 -17.51 -0.38 15.89
C ILE A 208 -18.18 -1.56 15.17
N LYS A 209 -19.45 -1.84 15.47
CA LYS A 209 -20.19 -2.90 14.79
C LYS A 209 -20.36 -2.64 13.30
N SER A 210 -20.54 -1.39 12.87
CA SER A 210 -20.66 -1.02 11.46
C SER A 210 -19.38 -1.38 10.71
N VAL A 211 -18.23 -0.97 11.25
CA VAL A 211 -16.91 -1.32 10.68
C VAL A 211 -16.71 -2.83 10.59
N ILE A 212 -17.06 -3.57 11.65
CA ILE A 212 -16.89 -5.03 11.70
C ILE A 212 -17.81 -5.76 10.71
N ARG A 213 -19.03 -5.24 10.50
CA ARG A 213 -20.05 -5.84 9.63
C ARG A 213 -19.88 -5.45 8.17
N GLU A 214 -19.04 -4.46 7.87
CA GLU A 214 -18.82 -4.00 6.52
C GLU A 214 -18.25 -5.17 5.69
N PRO A 215 -18.90 -5.57 4.57
CA PRO A 215 -18.45 -6.73 3.79
C PRO A 215 -17.04 -6.54 3.24
N SER A 216 -16.69 -5.30 2.88
CA SER A 216 -15.33 -4.94 2.44
C SER A 216 -14.29 -5.17 3.53
N PHE A 217 -14.63 -4.95 4.81
CA PHE A 217 -13.71 -5.24 5.90
C PHE A 217 -13.60 -6.73 6.17
N ALA A 218 -14.71 -7.48 6.12
CA ALA A 218 -14.71 -8.93 6.31
C ALA A 218 -13.83 -9.66 5.27
N GLU A 219 -13.91 -9.26 4.00
CA GLU A 219 -13.03 -9.77 2.94
C GLU A 219 -11.55 -9.50 3.23
N ILE A 220 -11.23 -8.30 3.71
CA ILE A 220 -9.87 -7.86 4.00
C ILE A 220 -9.32 -8.52 5.27
N TYR A 221 -10.15 -8.76 6.27
CA TYR A 221 -9.75 -9.30 7.57
C TYR A 221 -9.15 -10.71 7.45
N HIS A 222 -9.67 -11.54 6.55
CA HIS A 222 -9.20 -12.91 6.32
C HIS A 222 -8.03 -13.03 5.34
N GLU A 223 -7.66 -11.94 4.65
CA GLU A 223 -6.52 -11.95 3.74
C GLU A 223 -5.22 -12.12 4.53
N PRO A 224 -4.33 -13.06 4.17
CA PRO A 224 -3.07 -13.24 4.87
C PRO A 224 -2.23 -11.95 4.78
N ASP A 225 -1.47 -11.68 5.85
CA ASP A 225 -0.48 -10.61 5.86
C ASP A 225 0.73 -11.09 5.03
N ILE A 226 0.59 -11.03 3.70
CA ILE A 226 1.74 -11.03 2.77
C ILE A 226 2.59 -9.82 3.13
#